data_AF-A0A3N5JX63-F1
#
_entry.id   AF-A0A3N5JX63-F1
#
_cell.length_a   1.000
_cell.length_b   1.000
_cell.length_c   1.000
_cell.angle_alpha   90.00
_cell.angle_beta   90.00
_cell.angle_gamma   90.00
#
_symmetry.space_group_name_H-M   'P 1'
#
loop_
_entity.id
_entity.type
_entity.pdbx_description
1 polymer ?
#
loop_
_entity_poly.entity_id
_entity_poly.type
_entity_poly.pdbx_seq_one_letter_code
_entity_poly.pdbx_strand_id
1 'polypeptide(L)'
;MQRIIVITLVALIAGGSIAAAQLVERYSNNPLSKLNIVGIGMAEDLTTAKKVVGELFKDKMNVTFLFPTLADPTYKKLKSQSMFGISFGGKSASGRAFSAAVDSVLELNANNFTLLAIDRKGIVRAHCQSTLMDPRRFNRLVEELLLNLDGKETITVDETSPFQTTLAKEKADAKPKALFTIGKGQEFYTFLGKPLPSFSVNTFEGSNIALPESFKGKVTLLFVFAASEDRDALVNSAGTMMMAKLMNAYYQMFTLGEGTPGSETVNNAVPDSSTTK
;
A
#
# COMPACT_ATOMS: atom_id res chain seq x y z
N MET A 1 -5.48 23.05 -24.19
CA MET A 1 -5.35 23.07 -22.70
C MET A 1 -5.22 21.67 -22.09
N GLN A 2 -6.03 20.67 -22.45
CA GLN A 2 -5.94 19.29 -21.92
C GLN A 2 -4.60 18.57 -22.16
N ARG A 3 -3.91 18.85 -23.28
CA ARG A 3 -2.59 18.25 -23.58
C ARG A 3 -1.43 18.84 -22.77
N ILE A 4 -1.58 20.05 -22.22
CA ILE A 4 -0.50 20.72 -21.48
C ILE A 4 -0.49 20.27 -20.02
N ILE A 5 -1.66 20.04 -19.41
CA ILE A 5 -1.77 19.57 -18.02
C ILE A 5 -1.22 18.14 -17.84
N VAL A 6 -1.40 17.27 -18.83
CA VAL A 6 -0.86 15.90 -18.81
C VAL A 6 0.66 15.89 -18.92
N ILE A 7 1.24 16.83 -19.69
CA ILE A 7 2.69 16.94 -19.86
C ILE A 7 3.34 17.54 -18.61
N THR A 8 2.70 18.49 -17.91
CA THR A 8 3.24 19.04 -16.65
C THR A 8 3.24 18.01 -15.51
N LEU A 9 2.24 17.12 -15.45
CA LEU A 9 2.21 16.04 -14.45
C LEU A 9 3.28 14.98 -14.74
N VAL A 10 3.56 14.69 -16.02
CA VAL A 10 4.62 13.76 -16.46
C VAL A 10 6.03 14.36 -16.32
N ALA A 11 6.20 15.67 -16.47
CA ALA A 11 7.48 16.33 -16.29
C ALA A 11 7.95 16.37 -14.82
N LEU A 12 7.03 16.40 -13.85
CA LEU A 12 7.34 16.22 -12.42
C LEU A 12 7.78 14.79 -12.07
N ILE A 13 7.49 13.81 -12.93
CA ILE A 13 7.70 12.37 -12.69
C ILE A 13 9.10 11.88 -13.13
N ALA A 14 9.80 12.65 -13.97
CA ALA A 14 11.08 12.26 -14.57
C ALA A 14 12.33 12.45 -13.67
N GLY A 15 12.24 13.19 -12.55
CA GLY A 15 13.37 13.45 -11.64
C GLY A 15 13.47 12.54 -10.40
N GLY A 16 12.58 11.56 -10.26
CA GLY A 16 12.30 10.92 -8.96
C GLY A 16 13.08 9.65 -8.68
N SER A 17 14.30 9.78 -8.15
CA SER A 17 14.89 8.79 -7.23
C SER A 17 15.53 9.52 -6.05
N ILE A 18 16.32 10.57 -6.34
CA ILE A 18 16.92 11.45 -5.33
C ILE A 18 15.86 12.34 -4.66
N ALA A 19 14.89 12.85 -5.43
CA ALA A 19 13.78 13.63 -4.89
C ALA A 19 12.76 12.80 -4.08
N ALA A 20 12.67 11.48 -4.33
CA ALA A 20 11.81 10.59 -3.55
C ALA A 20 12.42 10.27 -2.17
N ALA A 21 13.74 10.12 -2.06
CA ALA A 21 14.42 10.01 -0.78
C ALA A 21 14.29 11.31 0.06
N GLN A 22 14.25 12.48 -0.59
CA GLN A 22 13.97 13.76 0.09
C GLN A 22 12.50 13.93 0.53
N LEU A 23 11.55 13.20 -0.07
CA LEU A 23 10.14 13.25 0.34
C LEU A 23 9.86 12.40 1.59
N VAL A 24 10.82 11.56 1.97
CA VAL A 24 10.61 10.46 2.91
C VAL A 24 11.71 10.52 3.98
N GLU A 25 11.62 11.50 4.88
CA GLU A 25 12.52 11.63 6.03
C GLU A 25 12.05 10.77 7.19
N ARG A 26 12.99 10.25 7.99
CA ARG A 26 12.64 9.55 9.22
C ARG A 26 12.08 10.54 10.24
N TYR A 27 11.04 10.11 10.95
CA TYR A 27 10.45 10.84 12.07
C TYR A 27 11.38 10.80 13.29
N SER A 28 11.93 9.63 13.61
CA SER A 28 12.72 9.40 14.82
C SER A 28 14.20 9.10 14.55
N ASN A 29 15.05 9.34 15.55
CA ASN A 29 16.45 8.88 15.58
C ASN A 29 16.66 7.52 16.27
N ASN A 30 15.59 6.93 16.81
CA ASN A 30 15.65 5.63 17.49
C ASN A 30 16.18 4.54 16.54
N PRO A 31 16.82 3.48 17.06
CA PRO A 31 17.03 2.26 16.29
C PRO A 31 15.68 1.70 15.80
N LEU A 32 15.63 1.25 14.55
CA LEU A 32 14.46 0.61 13.96
C LEU A 32 14.79 -0.81 13.55
N SER A 33 13.80 -1.68 13.70
CA SER A 33 13.78 -2.96 13.00
C SER A 33 13.62 -2.75 11.49
N LYS A 34 13.97 -3.77 10.70
CA LYS A 34 13.83 -3.69 9.24
C LYS A 34 12.37 -3.82 8.83
N LEU A 35 11.95 -2.92 7.95
CA LEU A 35 10.66 -3.02 7.28
C LEU A 35 10.69 -4.14 6.23
N ASN A 36 9.65 -4.96 6.19
CA ASN A 36 9.41 -5.87 5.08
C ASN A 36 8.52 -5.18 4.04
N ILE A 37 8.82 -5.37 2.76
CA ILE A 37 8.00 -4.84 1.67
C ILE A 37 7.74 -5.96 0.68
N VAL A 38 6.48 -6.14 0.30
CA VAL A 38 6.05 -7.17 -0.65
C VAL A 38 5.05 -6.56 -1.64
N GLY A 39 5.27 -6.79 -2.93
CA GLY A 39 4.31 -6.46 -3.99
C GLY A 39 3.42 -7.67 -4.33
N ILE A 40 2.17 -7.44 -4.70
CA ILE A 40 1.29 -8.42 -5.34
C ILE A 40 0.75 -7.83 -6.64
N GLY A 41 1.22 -8.35 -7.76
CA GLY A 41 0.69 -8.04 -9.08
C GLY A 41 -0.54 -8.89 -9.39
N MET A 42 -1.70 -8.26 -9.55
CA MET A 42 -2.93 -8.88 -10.05
C MET A 42 -2.82 -9.01 -11.57
N ALA A 43 -2.73 -10.23 -12.07
CA ALA A 43 -2.52 -10.51 -13.49
C ALA A 43 -3.35 -11.73 -13.94
N GLU A 44 -3.56 -11.86 -15.24
CA GLU A 44 -4.28 -12.97 -15.85
C GLU A 44 -3.57 -14.31 -15.60
N ASP A 45 -2.24 -14.26 -15.60
CA ASP A 45 -1.36 -15.38 -15.33
C ASP A 45 0.03 -14.90 -14.84
N LEU A 46 0.89 -15.84 -14.46
CA LEU A 46 2.23 -15.56 -13.97
C LEU A 46 3.14 -14.93 -15.04
N THR A 47 2.99 -15.31 -16.30
CA THR A 47 3.78 -14.79 -17.41
C THR A 47 3.48 -13.31 -17.61
N THR A 48 2.21 -12.94 -17.56
CA THR A 48 1.72 -11.58 -17.68
C THR A 48 2.20 -10.72 -16.52
N ALA A 49 2.12 -11.21 -15.28
CA ALA A 49 2.67 -10.51 -14.12
C ALA A 49 4.15 -10.16 -14.30
N LYS A 50 4.97 -11.14 -14.71
CA LYS A 50 6.41 -10.95 -14.98
C LYS A 50 6.65 -9.93 -16.08
N LYS A 51 5.91 -10.06 -17.18
CA LYS A 51 6.02 -9.18 -18.34
C LYS A 51 5.68 -7.74 -17.98
N VAL A 52 4.59 -7.51 -17.24
CA VAL A 52 4.20 -6.16 -16.83
C VAL A 52 5.22 -5.56 -15.85
N VAL A 53 5.73 -6.33 -14.89
CA VAL A 53 6.76 -5.83 -13.96
C VAL A 53 8.09 -5.56 -14.68
N GLY A 54 8.55 -6.48 -15.53
CA GLY A 54 9.83 -6.38 -16.22
C GLY A 54 9.82 -5.43 -17.42
N GLU A 55 8.87 -5.60 -18.35
CA GLU A 55 8.87 -4.83 -19.59
C GLU A 55 8.12 -3.50 -19.44
N LEU A 56 6.93 -3.49 -18.83
CA LEU A 56 6.16 -2.25 -18.71
C LEU A 56 6.77 -1.33 -17.65
N PHE A 57 6.85 -1.78 -16.39
CA PHE A 57 7.30 -0.92 -15.31
C PHE A 57 8.80 -0.65 -15.39
N LYS A 58 9.63 -1.69 -15.49
CA LYS A 58 11.08 -1.50 -15.53
C LYS A 58 11.55 -0.91 -16.86
N ASP A 59 11.28 -1.55 -17.99
CA ASP A 59 11.90 -1.11 -19.25
C ASP A 59 11.21 0.12 -19.88
N LYS A 60 9.87 0.18 -19.88
CA LYS A 60 9.13 1.29 -20.52
C LYS A 60 8.88 2.50 -19.59
N MET A 61 8.66 2.27 -18.31
CA MET A 61 8.37 3.33 -17.32
C MET A 61 9.56 3.68 -16.43
N ASN A 62 10.70 3.00 -16.59
CA ASN A 62 11.92 3.22 -15.82
C ASN A 62 11.69 3.13 -14.29
N VAL A 63 10.94 2.12 -13.86
CA VAL A 63 10.70 1.80 -12.44
C VAL A 63 11.05 0.35 -12.18
N THR A 64 12.21 0.14 -11.55
CA THR A 64 12.62 -1.17 -11.03
C THR A 64 12.06 -1.35 -9.63
N PHE A 65 11.34 -2.44 -9.38
CA PHE A 65 10.82 -2.76 -8.05
C PHE A 65 11.99 -3.34 -7.23
N LEU A 66 12.34 -2.72 -6.11
CA LEU A 66 13.47 -3.15 -5.27
C LEU A 66 13.09 -4.23 -4.25
N PHE A 67 11.81 -4.57 -4.19
CA PHE A 67 11.23 -5.48 -3.21
C PHE A 67 10.67 -6.76 -3.89
N PRO A 68 10.58 -7.88 -3.16
CA PRO A 68 9.96 -9.10 -3.67
C PRO A 68 8.55 -8.85 -4.19
N THR A 69 8.26 -9.38 -5.38
CA THR A 69 6.93 -9.29 -5.99
C THR A 69 6.36 -10.70 -6.18
N LEU A 70 5.11 -10.85 -5.73
CA LEU A 70 4.27 -12.02 -5.90
C LEU A 70 3.24 -11.73 -6.99
N ALA A 71 2.63 -12.78 -7.53
CA ALA A 71 1.56 -12.70 -8.51
C ALA A 71 0.27 -13.28 -7.93
N ASP A 72 -0.84 -12.60 -8.16
CA ASP A 72 -2.18 -13.17 -8.11
C ASP A 72 -2.64 -13.44 -9.55
N PRO A 73 -2.51 -14.69 -10.06
CA PRO A 73 -2.81 -15.06 -11.44
C PRO A 73 -4.31 -15.34 -11.65
N THR A 74 -5.17 -14.56 -11.02
CA THR A 74 -6.63 -14.75 -11.07
C THR A 74 -7.37 -13.52 -11.57
N TYR A 75 -6.65 -12.51 -12.05
CA TYR A 75 -7.23 -11.30 -12.60
C TYR A 75 -8.13 -11.64 -13.79
N LYS A 76 -9.35 -11.14 -13.75
CA LYS A 76 -10.34 -11.24 -14.83
C LYS A 76 -11.04 -9.90 -14.97
N LYS A 77 -11.05 -9.37 -16.19
CA LYS A 77 -11.87 -8.21 -16.54
C LYS A 77 -13.35 -8.59 -16.52
N LEU A 78 -14.19 -7.80 -15.86
CA LEU A 78 -15.60 -8.14 -15.64
C LEU A 78 -16.59 -7.35 -16.52
N LYS A 79 -16.23 -6.15 -17.01
CA LYS A 79 -16.83 -5.35 -18.13
C LYS A 79 -16.27 -3.92 -18.10
N SER A 80 -16.27 -3.20 -19.23
CA SER A 80 -15.74 -1.83 -19.31
C SER A 80 -16.57 -0.86 -18.46
N GLN A 81 -15.94 -0.19 -17.49
CA GLN A 81 -16.55 0.97 -16.82
C GLN A 81 -16.34 2.22 -17.65
N SER A 82 -17.27 3.17 -17.55
CA SER A 82 -17.01 4.51 -18.08
C SER A 82 -15.81 5.10 -17.34
N MET A 83 -14.95 5.81 -18.07
CA MET A 83 -13.68 6.42 -17.62
C MET A 83 -13.82 7.40 -16.43
N PHE A 84 -15.04 7.60 -15.92
CA PHE A 84 -15.42 8.51 -14.83
C PHE A 84 -16.13 7.75 -13.71
N GLY A 85 -15.55 6.63 -13.27
CA GLY A 85 -15.97 5.97 -12.04
C GLY A 85 -15.72 6.90 -10.85
N ILE A 86 -16.74 7.66 -10.44
CA ILE A 86 -16.70 8.41 -9.19
C ILE A 86 -16.73 7.37 -8.06
N SER A 87 -15.57 7.06 -7.49
CA SER A 87 -15.50 6.24 -6.28
C SER A 87 -15.84 7.12 -5.09
N PHE A 88 -16.78 6.65 -4.27
CA PHE A 88 -17.08 7.28 -3.00
C PHE A 88 -16.93 6.22 -1.91
N GLY A 89 -15.96 6.41 -1.02
CA GLY A 89 -15.71 5.45 0.06
C GLY A 89 -15.18 4.08 -0.43
N GLY A 90 -14.55 4.03 -1.60
CA GLY A 90 -14.03 2.78 -2.15
C GLY A 90 -15.03 1.96 -2.97
N LYS A 91 -16.34 2.27 -2.94
CA LYS A 91 -17.33 1.61 -3.81
C LYS A 91 -17.51 2.41 -5.11
N SER A 92 -17.25 1.77 -6.24
CA SER A 92 -17.61 2.32 -7.55
C SER A 92 -19.12 2.21 -7.75
N ALA A 93 -19.77 3.34 -8.05
CA ALA A 93 -21.18 3.38 -8.40
C ALA A 93 -21.50 2.62 -9.72
N SER A 94 -20.47 2.23 -10.49
CA SER A 94 -20.59 1.61 -11.80
C SER A 94 -20.29 0.10 -11.83
N GLY A 95 -20.22 -0.56 -10.67
CA GLY A 95 -19.90 -2.00 -10.52
C GLY A 95 -18.42 -2.27 -10.25
N ARG A 96 -17.93 -3.50 -10.46
CA ARG A 96 -16.49 -3.83 -10.40
C ARG A 96 -15.90 -3.88 -11.80
N ALA A 97 -14.79 -3.18 -12.04
CA ALA A 97 -14.10 -3.19 -13.34
C ALA A 97 -13.40 -4.53 -13.62
N PHE A 98 -12.87 -5.15 -12.57
CA PHE A 98 -12.21 -6.44 -12.61
C PHE A 98 -12.47 -7.23 -11.33
N SER A 99 -12.05 -8.49 -11.33
CA SER A 99 -11.89 -9.31 -10.13
C SER A 99 -10.52 -9.94 -10.12
N ALA A 100 -9.92 -10.00 -8.94
CA ALA A 100 -8.80 -10.89 -8.63
C ALA A 100 -9.08 -11.54 -7.27
N ALA A 101 -8.38 -12.61 -6.91
CA ALA A 101 -8.53 -13.30 -5.64
C ALA A 101 -8.16 -12.36 -4.49
N VAL A 102 -7.03 -11.66 -4.55
CA VAL A 102 -6.63 -10.68 -3.54
C VAL A 102 -7.66 -9.56 -3.41
N ASP A 103 -8.16 -9.04 -4.53
CA ASP A 103 -9.19 -8.00 -4.56
C ASP A 103 -10.51 -8.48 -3.93
N SER A 104 -10.90 -9.72 -4.18
CA SER A 104 -12.15 -10.27 -3.67
C SER A 104 -12.06 -10.68 -2.20
N VAL A 105 -10.97 -11.34 -1.83
CA VAL A 105 -10.71 -11.82 -0.46
C VAL A 105 -10.53 -10.65 0.49
N LEU A 106 -9.83 -9.61 0.05
CA LEU A 106 -9.64 -8.44 0.87
C LEU A 106 -10.83 -7.49 0.77
N GLU A 107 -11.63 -7.51 -0.29
CA GLU A 107 -12.67 -6.52 -0.63
C GLU A 107 -12.12 -5.18 -1.16
N LEU A 108 -11.07 -5.20 -2.00
CA LEU A 108 -10.34 -3.99 -2.45
C LEU A 108 -11.16 -3.15 -3.44
N ASN A 109 -12.39 -3.59 -3.76
CA ASN A 109 -13.35 -2.91 -4.61
C ASN A 109 -12.82 -2.57 -6.01
N ALA A 110 -12.01 -3.47 -6.58
CA ALA A 110 -11.38 -3.32 -7.89
C ALA A 110 -10.52 -2.05 -8.02
N ASN A 111 -9.78 -1.70 -6.96
CA ASN A 111 -8.80 -0.61 -7.02
C ASN A 111 -7.51 -1.07 -7.70
N ASN A 112 -6.99 -0.26 -8.62
CA ASN A 112 -5.79 -0.58 -9.39
C ASN A 112 -4.51 -0.62 -8.55
N PHE A 113 -4.54 -0.01 -7.37
CA PHE A 113 -3.51 -0.18 -6.37
C PHE A 113 -4.10 -0.07 -4.97
N THR A 114 -3.46 -0.73 -4.00
CA THR A 114 -3.74 -0.58 -2.59
C THR A 114 -2.48 -0.85 -1.79
N LEU A 115 -2.21 0.01 -0.83
CA LEU A 115 -1.14 -0.13 0.14
C LEU A 115 -1.75 -0.55 1.48
N LEU A 116 -1.21 -1.59 2.12
CA LEU A 116 -1.56 -1.98 3.48
C LEU A 116 -0.31 -1.89 4.37
N ALA A 117 -0.45 -1.35 5.57
CA ALA A 117 0.54 -1.47 6.63
C ALA A 117 0.07 -2.57 7.61
N ILE A 118 0.92 -3.57 7.80
CA ILE A 118 0.63 -4.79 8.56
C ILE A 118 1.66 -4.90 9.69
N ASP A 119 1.20 -5.22 10.89
CA ASP A 119 2.07 -5.42 12.05
C ASP A 119 2.68 -6.84 12.08
N ARG A 120 3.54 -7.15 13.06
CA ARG A 120 4.20 -8.47 13.15
C ARG A 120 3.22 -9.61 13.43
N LYS A 121 2.04 -9.30 13.96
CA LYS A 121 0.95 -10.26 14.22
C LYS A 121 0.09 -10.50 12.99
N GLY A 122 0.39 -9.85 11.86
CA GLY A 122 -0.37 -9.97 10.62
C GLY A 122 -1.65 -9.13 10.60
N ILE A 123 -1.81 -8.20 11.55
CA ILE A 123 -2.98 -7.33 11.66
C ILE A 123 -2.82 -6.11 10.77
N VAL A 124 -3.84 -5.80 9.97
CA VAL A 124 -3.86 -4.59 9.15
C VAL A 124 -4.06 -3.37 10.04
N ARG A 125 -3.03 -2.53 10.11
CA ARG A 125 -3.03 -1.29 10.91
C ARG A 125 -3.43 -0.07 10.09
N ALA A 126 -3.10 -0.05 8.81
CA ALA A 126 -3.52 1.01 7.91
C ALA A 126 -3.71 0.54 6.47
N HIS A 127 -4.47 1.32 5.70
CA HIS A 127 -4.55 1.16 4.25
C HIS A 127 -4.64 2.50 3.51
N CYS A 128 -4.20 2.51 2.26
CA CYS A 128 -4.31 3.64 1.34
C CYS A 128 -4.57 3.19 -0.10
N GLN A 129 -5.47 3.88 -0.79
CA GLN A 129 -5.78 3.66 -2.21
C GLN A 129 -5.66 4.96 -3.03
N SER A 130 -4.97 5.98 -2.49
CA SER A 130 -4.87 7.29 -3.11
C SER A 130 -3.43 7.63 -3.48
N THR A 131 -3.27 8.24 -4.66
CA THR A 131 -2.03 8.89 -5.09
C THR A 131 -1.72 10.15 -4.29
N LEU A 132 -2.70 10.75 -3.61
CA LEU A 132 -2.53 12.01 -2.87
C LEU A 132 -2.02 11.82 -1.43
N MET A 133 -1.41 10.67 -1.14
CA MET A 133 -0.86 10.37 0.19
C MET A 133 0.29 11.31 0.52
N ASP A 134 0.27 11.95 1.69
CA ASP A 134 1.43 12.68 2.21
C ASP A 134 2.46 11.66 2.74
N PRO A 135 3.65 11.54 2.09
CA PRO A 135 4.64 10.54 2.48
C PRO A 135 5.13 10.74 3.92
N ARG A 136 5.30 11.98 4.39
CA ARG A 136 5.80 12.26 5.76
C ARG A 136 4.87 11.68 6.82
N ARG A 137 3.57 11.80 6.59
CA ARG A 137 2.54 11.26 7.47
C ARG A 137 2.55 9.74 7.49
N PHE A 138 2.73 9.12 6.32
CA PHE A 138 2.82 7.69 6.22
C PHE A 138 4.16 7.15 6.78
N ASN A 139 5.26 7.90 6.72
CA ASN A 139 6.52 7.55 7.39
C ASN A 139 6.35 7.38 8.88
N ARG A 140 5.73 8.38 9.52
CA ARG A 140 5.45 8.34 10.94
C ARG A 140 4.66 7.10 11.31
N LEU A 141 3.62 6.79 10.53
CA LEU A 141 2.81 5.59 10.71
C LEU A 141 3.66 4.31 10.64
N VAL A 142 4.49 4.18 9.60
CA VAL A 142 5.38 3.03 9.43
C VAL A 142 6.38 2.93 10.59
N GLU A 143 6.97 4.05 11.00
CA GLU A 143 7.89 4.09 12.12
C GLU A 143 7.21 3.73 13.44
N GLU A 144 5.99 4.17 13.71
CA GLU A 144 5.28 3.77 14.94
C GLU A 144 5.11 2.24 15.04
N LEU A 145 4.87 1.56 13.91
CA LEU A 145 4.83 0.10 13.87
C LEU A 145 6.23 -0.51 14.10
N LEU A 146 7.27 0.06 13.50
CA LEU A 146 8.65 -0.43 13.63
C LEU A 146 9.25 -0.16 15.01
N LEU A 147 8.88 0.96 15.64
CA LEU A 147 9.28 1.39 16.98
C LEU A 147 8.54 0.61 18.06
N ASN A 148 7.31 0.16 17.77
CA ASN A 148 6.48 -0.62 18.68
C ASN A 148 6.40 0.04 20.07
N LEU A 149 5.95 1.30 20.07
CA LEU A 149 6.03 2.23 21.22
C LEU A 149 5.40 1.73 22.52
N ASP A 150 4.49 0.76 22.43
CA ASP A 150 3.76 0.19 23.58
C ASP A 150 3.82 -1.35 23.64
N GLY A 151 4.71 -2.00 22.88
CA GLY A 151 4.72 -3.46 22.73
C GLY A 151 3.50 -4.04 21.98
N LYS A 152 2.62 -3.15 21.48
CA LYS A 152 1.34 -3.48 20.85
C LYS A 152 1.27 -3.20 19.36
N GLU A 153 2.28 -2.52 18.79
CA GLU A 153 2.33 -2.13 17.38
C GLU A 153 1.06 -1.40 16.92
N THR A 154 0.65 -0.41 17.71
CA THR A 154 -0.53 0.42 17.47
C THR A 154 -0.14 1.74 16.82
N ILE A 155 -1.03 2.25 15.95
CA ILE A 155 -0.92 3.61 15.43
C ILE A 155 -1.51 4.56 16.47
N THR A 156 -0.73 5.52 16.92
CA THR A 156 -1.07 6.46 17.99
C THR A 156 -1.46 7.85 17.46
N VAL A 157 -1.20 8.11 16.18
CA VAL A 157 -1.47 9.41 15.58
C VAL A 157 -2.52 9.31 14.48
N ASP A 158 -3.53 10.14 14.64
CA ASP A 158 -4.67 10.24 13.73
C ASP A 158 -4.38 11.31 12.70
N GLU A 159 -3.62 10.91 11.68
CA GLU A 159 -3.38 11.75 10.52
C GLU A 159 -4.31 11.30 9.39
N THR A 160 -5.61 11.53 9.55
CA THR A 160 -6.59 11.06 8.56
C THR A 160 -6.51 11.82 7.24
N SER A 161 -6.71 11.05 6.16
CA SER A 161 -6.77 11.41 4.75
C SER A 161 -5.42 11.58 4.04
N PRO A 162 -5.14 10.80 2.96
CA PRO A 162 -6.02 9.82 2.33
C PRO A 162 -5.85 8.36 2.81
N PHE A 163 -5.08 8.09 3.86
CA PHE A 163 -5.00 6.75 4.46
C PHE A 163 -5.93 6.63 5.68
N GLN A 164 -6.35 5.40 5.98
CA GLN A 164 -7.21 5.08 7.10
C GLN A 164 -6.47 4.14 8.05
N THR A 165 -6.65 4.33 9.36
CA THR A 165 -5.90 3.65 10.41
C THR A 165 -6.83 3.03 11.45
N THR A 166 -6.32 2.07 12.24
CA THR A 166 -7.08 1.49 13.36
C THR A 166 -7.54 2.55 14.35
N LEU A 167 -6.70 3.53 14.66
CA LEU A 167 -7.06 4.65 15.55
C LEU A 167 -8.20 5.51 14.99
N ALA A 168 -8.17 5.82 13.69
CA ALA A 168 -9.23 6.58 13.05
C ALA A 168 -10.58 5.85 13.11
N LYS A 169 -10.55 4.52 12.94
CA LYS A 169 -11.72 3.66 13.07
C LYS A 169 -12.26 3.62 14.50
N GLU A 170 -11.40 3.41 15.49
CA GLU A 170 -11.78 3.43 16.92
C GLU A 170 -12.46 4.76 17.31
N LYS A 171 -11.91 5.88 16.87
CA LYS A 171 -12.51 7.21 17.11
C LYS A 171 -13.84 7.40 16.39
N ALA A 172 -13.99 6.85 15.18
CA ALA A 172 -15.25 6.91 14.45
C ALA A 172 -16.33 6.05 15.12
N ASP A 173 -15.97 4.85 15.58
CA ASP A 173 -16.87 3.92 16.28
C ASP A 173 -17.30 4.44 17.67
N ALA A 174 -16.46 5.26 18.32
CA ALA A 174 -16.77 5.90 19.60
C ALA A 174 -17.75 7.09 19.48
N LYS A 175 -17.98 7.62 18.27
CA LYS A 175 -18.94 8.72 18.08
C LYS A 175 -20.37 8.18 18.12
N PRO A 176 -21.30 8.86 18.82
CA PRO A 176 -22.70 8.44 18.84
C PRO A 176 -23.26 8.42 17.41
N LYS A 177 -23.89 7.30 17.01
CA LYS A 177 -24.57 7.17 15.72
C LYS A 177 -25.68 8.22 15.66
N ALA A 178 -25.48 9.29 14.90
CA ALA A 178 -26.52 10.30 14.70
C ALA A 178 -27.75 9.62 14.08
N LEU A 179 -28.95 9.85 14.65
CA LEU A 179 -30.22 9.31 14.13
C LEU A 179 -30.48 9.70 12.66
N PHE A 180 -29.81 10.74 12.16
CA PHE A 180 -29.75 11.11 10.76
C PHE A 180 -28.32 11.52 10.40
N THR A 181 -27.69 10.77 9.51
CA THR A 181 -26.43 11.17 8.87
C THR A 181 -26.73 11.48 7.40
N ILE A 182 -26.96 12.76 7.09
CA ILE A 182 -26.90 13.25 5.71
C ILE A 182 -25.46 13.73 5.49
N GLY A 183 -24.61 12.81 5.04
CA GLY A 183 -23.19 13.06 4.80
C GLY A 183 -22.40 11.76 4.94
N LYS A 184 -21.62 11.40 3.91
CA LYS A 184 -20.87 10.14 3.82
C LYS A 184 -20.00 9.94 5.07
N GLY A 185 -20.38 8.99 5.94
CA GLY A 185 -19.45 8.43 6.92
C GLY A 185 -18.22 7.89 6.19
N GLN A 186 -17.04 8.02 6.79
CA GLN A 186 -15.82 7.43 6.27
C GLN A 186 -16.00 5.91 6.29
N GLU A 187 -16.05 5.26 5.11
CA GLU A 187 -16.12 3.80 5.04
C GLU A 187 -14.73 3.22 5.37
N PHE A 188 -14.67 2.34 6.37
CA PHE A 188 -13.46 1.61 6.72
C PHE A 188 -13.41 0.26 6.04
N TYR A 189 -12.19 -0.15 5.71
CA TYR A 189 -11.95 -1.46 5.15
C TYR A 189 -12.26 -2.56 6.16
N THR A 190 -12.88 -3.65 5.71
CA THR A 190 -13.37 -4.74 6.57
C THR A 190 -12.28 -5.36 7.44
N PHE A 191 -11.04 -5.41 6.91
CA PHE A 191 -9.88 -5.98 7.59
C PHE A 191 -9.09 -5.01 8.45
N LEU A 192 -9.43 -3.72 8.49
CA LEU A 192 -8.73 -2.77 9.34
C LEU A 192 -8.93 -3.15 10.83
N GLY A 193 -7.82 -3.42 11.51
CA GLY A 193 -7.78 -3.93 12.88
C GLY A 193 -7.93 -5.46 12.99
N LYS A 194 -7.90 -6.20 11.88
CA LYS A 194 -8.03 -7.66 11.83
C LYS A 194 -6.82 -8.30 11.12
N PRO A 195 -6.52 -9.58 11.39
CA PRO A 195 -5.55 -10.32 10.60
C PRO A 195 -6.00 -10.44 9.15
N LEU A 196 -5.04 -10.40 8.22
CA LEU A 196 -5.33 -10.72 6.83
C LEU A 196 -5.72 -12.21 6.69
N PRO A 197 -6.75 -12.52 5.88
CA PRO A 197 -7.12 -13.89 5.59
C PRO A 197 -6.01 -14.58 4.79
N SER A 198 -5.86 -15.89 4.99
CA SER A 198 -4.94 -16.69 4.19
C SER A 198 -5.55 -16.98 2.81
N PHE A 199 -4.77 -16.75 1.76
CA PHE A 199 -5.08 -17.18 0.41
C PHE A 199 -3.79 -17.41 -0.37
N SER A 200 -3.89 -18.19 -1.45
CA SER A 200 -2.76 -18.58 -2.28
C SER A 200 -2.32 -17.47 -3.23
N VAL A 201 -1.01 -17.22 -3.27
CA VAL A 201 -0.33 -16.34 -4.24
C VAL A 201 0.88 -17.05 -4.81
N ASN A 202 1.34 -16.62 -5.98
CA ASN A 202 2.48 -17.23 -6.65
C ASN A 202 3.73 -16.36 -6.47
N THR A 203 4.86 -16.96 -6.14
CA THR A 203 6.16 -16.34 -6.34
C THR A 203 6.43 -16.20 -7.84
N PHE A 204 7.31 -15.28 -8.23
CA PHE A 204 7.73 -15.19 -9.63
C PHE A 204 8.48 -16.45 -10.09
N GLU A 205 9.06 -17.25 -9.19
CA GLU A 205 9.63 -18.55 -9.55
C GLU A 205 8.57 -19.65 -9.77
N GLY A 206 7.29 -19.35 -9.57
CA GLY A 206 6.17 -20.26 -9.82
C GLY A 206 5.75 -21.10 -8.61
N SER A 207 6.43 -21.00 -7.47
CA SER A 207 5.98 -21.63 -6.23
C SER A 207 4.71 -20.96 -5.70
N ASN A 208 3.74 -21.74 -5.24
CA ASN A 208 2.55 -21.26 -4.57
C ASN A 208 2.80 -21.14 -3.06
N ILE A 209 2.45 -20.00 -2.47
CA ILE A 209 2.56 -19.76 -1.02
C ILE A 209 1.25 -19.19 -0.48
N ALA A 210 0.98 -19.43 0.80
CA ALA A 210 -0.04 -18.68 1.50
C ALA A 210 0.45 -17.25 1.75
N LEU A 211 -0.36 -16.24 1.42
CA LEU A 211 0.04 -14.84 1.54
C LEU A 211 0.63 -14.48 2.92
N PRO A 212 0.06 -14.92 4.07
CA PRO A 212 0.61 -14.59 5.38
C PRO A 212 2.05 -15.04 5.62
N GLU A 213 2.53 -16.06 4.93
CA GLU A 213 3.93 -16.50 5.03
C GLU A 213 4.91 -15.44 4.49
N SER A 214 4.45 -14.53 3.62
CA SER A 214 5.29 -13.43 3.09
C SER A 214 5.58 -12.31 4.11
N PHE A 215 4.81 -12.23 5.20
CA PHE A 215 4.91 -11.16 6.21
C PHE A 215 4.93 -11.64 7.66
N LYS A 216 4.94 -12.95 7.90
CA LYS A 216 4.93 -13.55 9.24
C LYS A 216 6.03 -12.99 10.14
N GLY A 217 5.65 -12.45 11.29
CA GLY A 217 6.57 -11.92 12.29
C GLY A 217 7.28 -10.63 11.90
N LYS A 218 6.86 -9.96 10.82
CA LYS A 218 7.49 -8.74 10.28
C LYS A 218 6.47 -7.62 10.16
N VAL A 219 6.88 -6.41 10.54
CA VAL A 219 6.15 -5.20 10.09
C VAL A 219 6.30 -5.14 8.57
N THR A 220 5.17 -5.09 7.86
CA THR A 220 5.15 -5.22 6.41
C THR A 220 4.32 -4.13 5.75
N LEU A 221 4.87 -3.53 4.69
CA LEU A 221 4.07 -2.85 3.69
C LEU A 221 3.72 -3.81 2.55
N LEU A 222 2.43 -4.05 2.36
CA LEU A 222 1.92 -4.85 1.26
C LEU A 222 1.38 -3.92 0.17
N PHE A 223 1.95 -4.00 -1.02
CA PHE A 223 1.53 -3.22 -2.18
C PHE A 223 0.81 -4.11 -3.19
N VAL A 224 -0.51 -4.04 -3.24
CA VAL A 224 -1.34 -4.72 -4.24
C VAL A 224 -1.52 -3.81 -5.43
N PHE A 225 -1.32 -4.29 -6.65
CA PHE A 225 -1.44 -3.48 -7.86
C PHE A 225 -1.89 -4.28 -9.07
N ALA A 226 -2.51 -3.60 -10.04
CA ALA A 226 -2.83 -4.18 -11.33
C ALA A 226 -1.56 -4.40 -12.15
N ALA A 227 -1.33 -5.66 -12.54
CA ALA A 227 -0.21 -6.11 -13.35
C ALA A 227 -0.72 -6.82 -14.62
N SER A 228 -1.73 -6.23 -15.26
CA SER A 228 -2.42 -6.76 -16.44
C SER A 228 -2.07 -5.93 -17.69
N GLU A 229 -2.08 -6.58 -18.85
CA GLU A 229 -1.97 -5.91 -20.16
C GLU A 229 -3.31 -5.32 -20.65
N ASP A 230 -4.38 -5.45 -19.86
CA ASP A 230 -5.65 -4.84 -20.18
C ASP A 230 -5.54 -3.32 -20.28
N ARG A 231 -6.21 -2.73 -21.27
CA ARG A 231 -6.16 -1.30 -21.54
C ARG A 231 -6.52 -0.44 -20.33
N ASP A 232 -7.49 -0.86 -19.51
CA ASP A 232 -7.92 -0.09 -18.35
C ASP A 232 -6.86 -0.15 -17.23
N ALA A 233 -6.20 -1.30 -17.05
CA ALA A 233 -5.04 -1.43 -16.16
C ALA A 233 -3.86 -0.57 -16.63
N LEU A 234 -3.58 -0.56 -17.94
CA LEU A 234 -2.52 0.25 -18.54
C LEU A 234 -2.75 1.75 -18.38
N VAL A 235 -4.00 2.24 -18.51
CA VAL A 235 -4.33 3.66 -18.28
C VAL A 235 -4.04 4.08 -16.83
N ASN A 236 -4.17 3.16 -15.88
CA ASN A 236 -3.94 3.42 -14.46
C ASN A 236 -2.51 3.14 -14.00
N SER A 237 -1.64 2.64 -14.88
CA SER A 237 -0.24 2.29 -14.60
C SER A 237 0.59 3.46 -14.04
N ALA A 238 0.25 4.71 -14.39
CA ALA A 238 0.93 5.89 -13.85
C ALA A 238 0.78 6.02 -12.31
N GLY A 239 -0.41 5.69 -11.77
CA GLY A 239 -0.65 5.65 -10.33
C GLY A 239 0.15 4.54 -9.65
N THR A 240 0.14 3.35 -10.24
CA THR A 240 0.95 2.20 -9.78
C THR A 240 2.44 2.51 -9.79
N MET A 241 2.94 3.13 -10.86
CA MET A 241 4.33 3.56 -11.00
C MET A 241 4.73 4.54 -9.89
N MET A 242 3.88 5.54 -9.60
CA MET A 242 4.14 6.49 -8.54
C MET A 242 4.21 5.81 -7.17
N MET A 243 3.29 4.88 -6.91
CA MET A 243 3.31 4.09 -5.67
C MET A 243 4.52 3.18 -5.59
N ALA A 244 4.92 2.51 -6.68
CA ALA A 244 6.12 1.69 -6.71
C ALA A 244 7.39 2.48 -6.40
N LYS A 245 7.53 3.71 -6.93
CA LYS A 245 8.65 4.61 -6.57
C LYS A 245 8.65 4.96 -5.09
N LEU A 246 7.47 5.21 -4.51
CA LEU A 246 7.34 5.45 -3.07
C LEU A 246 7.72 4.21 -2.26
N MET A 247 7.28 3.02 -2.67
CA MET A 247 7.65 1.75 -2.04
C MET A 247 9.16 1.47 -2.12
N ASN A 248 9.82 1.85 -3.21
CA ASN A 248 11.28 1.79 -3.30
C ASN A 248 11.95 2.74 -2.31
N ALA A 249 11.43 3.95 -2.13
CA ALA A 249 11.95 4.89 -1.13
C ALA A 249 11.82 4.30 0.29
N TYR A 250 10.68 3.68 0.63
CA TYR A 250 10.51 2.95 1.88
C TYR A 250 11.48 1.77 2.02
N TYR A 251 11.72 1.03 0.93
CA TYR A 251 12.64 -0.10 0.91
C TYR A 251 14.07 0.37 1.25
N GLN A 252 14.56 1.38 0.55
CA GLN A 252 15.89 1.95 0.79
C GLN A 252 16.01 2.48 2.22
N MET A 253 15.05 3.29 2.65
CA MET A 253 15.09 3.95 3.94
C MET A 253 15.00 2.97 5.12
N PHE A 254 14.03 2.05 5.12
CA PHE A 254 13.73 1.20 6.29
C PHE A 254 14.17 -0.26 6.14
N THR A 255 14.23 -0.81 4.92
CA THR A 255 14.70 -2.19 4.71
C THR A 255 16.22 -2.25 4.60
N LEU A 256 16.82 -1.32 3.84
CA LEU A 256 18.27 -1.21 3.71
C LEU A 256 18.91 -0.32 4.78
N GLY A 257 18.13 0.55 5.43
CA GLY A 257 18.61 1.42 6.50
C GLY A 257 19.34 2.67 5.99
N GLU A 258 19.06 3.09 4.75
CA GLU A 258 19.70 4.25 4.11
C GLU A 258 19.05 5.60 4.51
N GLY A 259 18.01 5.55 5.34
CA GLY A 259 17.30 6.73 5.84
C GLY A 259 18.12 7.58 6.79
N THR A 260 18.18 8.89 6.55
CA THR A 260 18.73 9.82 7.53
C THR A 260 17.85 9.81 8.78
N PRO A 261 18.42 9.61 10.00
CA PRO A 261 17.65 9.68 11.24
C PRO A 261 16.91 11.00 11.41
N GLY A 262 15.70 10.95 11.99
CA GLY A 262 14.94 12.14 12.32
C GLY A 262 15.57 12.93 13.47
N SER A 263 15.00 14.08 13.80
CA SER A 263 15.49 14.90 14.92
C SER A 263 14.98 14.45 16.28
N GLU A 264 13.88 13.70 16.33
CA GLU A 264 13.20 13.35 17.57
C GLU A 264 13.67 12.00 18.13
N THR A 265 13.80 11.91 19.45
CA THR A 265 13.90 10.63 20.15
C THR A 265 12.54 10.31 20.75
N VAL A 266 11.99 9.17 20.36
CA VAL A 266 10.70 8.68 20.88
C VAL A 266 10.97 7.78 22.08
N ASN A 267 10.35 8.11 23.21
CA ASN A 267 10.46 7.31 24.43
C ASN A 267 9.71 5.98 24.27
N ASN A 268 10.12 4.97 25.05
CA ASN A 268 9.49 3.63 25.11
C ASN A 268 9.54 2.79 23.81
N ALA A 269 10.37 3.15 22.83
CA ALA A 269 10.54 2.34 21.64
C ALA A 269 11.12 0.94 21.99
N VAL A 270 10.44 -0.12 21.54
CA VAL A 270 10.87 -1.52 21.68
C VAL A 270 10.89 -2.16 20.28
N PRO A 271 11.84 -1.78 19.42
CA PRO A 271 11.80 -2.09 17.99
C PRO A 271 11.91 -3.59 17.70
N ASP A 272 12.52 -4.36 18.60
CA ASP A 272 12.62 -5.82 18.50
C ASP A 272 11.76 -6.49 19.56
N SER A 273 10.62 -7.05 19.15
CA SER A 273 9.82 -7.92 20.01
C SER A 273 10.40 -9.33 20.15
N SER A 274 11.57 -9.62 19.55
CA SER A 274 12.28 -10.91 19.68
C SER A 274 13.03 -11.06 21.00
N THR A 275 12.98 -10.09 21.90
CA THR A 275 13.60 -10.15 23.22
C THR A 275 12.59 -9.86 24.33
N THR A 276 11.66 -10.78 24.52
CA THR A 276 11.15 -11.08 25.87
C THR A 276 11.14 -12.60 26.01
N LYS A 277 11.94 -13.06 26.97
CA LYS A 277 12.18 -14.45 27.35
C LYS A 277 10.90 -15.22 27.63
#